data_AF-A0A356T738-F1
#
_entry.id   AF-A0A356T738-F1
#
_cell.length_a   1.000
_cell.length_b   1.000
_cell.length_c   1.000
_cell.angle_alpha   90.00
_cell.angle_beta   90.00
_cell.angle_gamma   90.00
#
_symmetry.space_group_name_H-M   'P 1'
#
loop_
_entity.id
_entity.type
_entity.pdbx_description
1 polymer ?
#
loop_
_entity_poly.entity_id
_entity_poly.type
_entity_poly.pdbx_seq_one_letter_code
_entity_poly.pdbx_strand_id
1 'polypeptide(L)'
;SFFDPRGGEEDFERRKLWDDRGFAAAGVLSSRGDFLFLAMRGSRAVERLDLLSGAQAGTLLEVGHAPQGLALSDDDRLLFIDVYLSRELVVYDVADAGALPVEVARLPIPSAEPLSPELLRGKILFNDAADPRIARDSYLACAHCHLEGQSDRRTWDFTDRGEGLRNTIDLLGRAGVGHGPLHWSANFDEVHDFEHDMRGPFRGLGLMDDADYEARSETFGAPKAGLSPDLDALAAYVTSLDAHLPSPHRAPDGSLTEAGARGRVIFEAAGCESCHSGPTLTDSAVVAGAPVLHDVGTLGPGSGGRLGAPLTGLDTPTLHDLWNTAPYLHDGSATLREVLTTRNAGDRHGVTSGLSEAEIDDLIAYLLQLDGRR
;
A
#
# COMPACT_ATOMS: atom_id res chain seq x y z
N SER A 1 1.34 17.76 8.27
CA SER A 1 1.13 19.05 7.60
C SER A 1 0.42 19.98 8.57
N PHE A 2 0.76 21.26 8.61
CA PHE A 2 -0.10 22.26 9.26
C PHE A 2 -0.81 23.00 8.13
N PHE A 3 -2.04 22.59 7.85
CA PHE A 3 -2.90 23.26 6.88
C PHE A 3 -3.62 24.39 7.62
N ASP A 4 -3.50 25.64 7.18
CA ASP A 4 -4.37 26.71 7.71
C ASP A 4 -5.75 26.58 7.06
N PRO A 5 -6.78 26.09 7.79
CA PRO A 5 -8.10 25.89 7.21
C PRO A 5 -8.77 27.20 6.77
N ARG A 6 -8.22 28.37 7.13
CA ARG A 6 -8.77 29.68 6.75
C ARG A 6 -8.15 30.25 5.48
N GLY A 7 -6.92 29.87 5.15
CA GLY A 7 -6.15 30.41 4.02
C GLY A 7 -6.01 29.45 2.84
N GLY A 8 -6.12 28.14 3.07
CA GLY A 8 -5.89 27.13 2.02
C GLY A 8 -4.42 27.02 1.58
N GLU A 9 -3.51 27.73 2.25
CA GLU A 9 -2.06 27.66 2.02
C GLU A 9 -1.41 26.75 3.06
N GLU A 10 -0.42 25.96 2.61
CA GLU A 10 0.40 25.15 3.50
C GLU A 10 1.43 26.04 4.21
N ASP A 11 1.42 26.00 5.54
CA ASP A 11 2.42 26.72 6.35
C ASP A 11 3.65 25.83 6.53
N PHE A 12 4.64 26.02 5.66
CA PHE A 12 5.89 25.26 5.68
C PHE A 12 6.75 25.56 6.92
N GLU A 13 6.67 26.75 7.51
CA GLU A 13 7.44 27.09 8.72
C GLU A 13 6.90 26.32 9.95
N ARG A 14 5.58 26.12 10.00
CA ARG A 14 4.91 25.36 11.06
C ARG A 14 4.79 23.87 10.79
N ARG A 15 5.10 23.41 9.57
CA ARG A 15 5.07 21.99 9.21
C ARG A 15 6.01 21.20 10.11
N LYS A 16 5.47 20.19 10.79
CA LYS A 16 6.25 19.18 11.50
C LYS A 16 6.33 17.92 10.64
N LEU A 17 7.56 17.43 10.51
CA LEU A 17 7.89 16.16 9.89
C LEU A 17 8.34 15.25 11.03
N TRP A 18 7.73 14.07 11.12
CA TRP A 18 8.17 13.04 12.06
C TRP A 18 8.99 12.04 11.26
N ASP A 19 10.30 12.33 11.18
CA ASP A 19 11.25 11.44 10.52
C ASP A 19 11.22 10.07 11.19
N ASP A 20 11.26 9.03 10.36
CA ASP A 20 11.30 7.63 10.78
C ASP A 20 10.22 7.25 11.82
N ARG A 21 9.01 7.77 11.61
CA ARG A 21 7.82 7.40 12.39
C ARG A 21 6.70 6.80 11.56
N GLY A 22 6.88 6.75 10.25
CA GLY A 22 5.88 6.23 9.34
C GLY A 22 4.68 7.15 9.21
N PHE A 23 3.46 6.61 9.31
CA PHE A 23 2.22 7.38 9.23
C PHE A 23 1.52 7.46 10.60
N ALA A 24 0.94 8.63 10.88
CA ALA A 24 0.08 8.83 12.04
C ALA A 24 -1.32 8.28 11.74
N ALA A 25 -1.77 7.29 12.51
CA ALA A 25 -3.05 6.61 12.32
C ALA A 25 -4.22 7.30 13.03
N ALA A 26 -3.96 7.96 14.16
CA ALA A 26 -4.96 8.67 14.94
C ALA A 26 -4.34 9.83 15.72
N GLY A 27 -5.18 10.78 16.13
CA GLY A 27 -4.78 11.84 17.04
C GLY A 27 -5.88 12.23 18.02
N VAL A 28 -5.50 12.66 19.22
CA VAL A 28 -6.42 13.18 20.23
C VAL A 28 -5.85 14.44 20.88
N LEU A 29 -6.70 15.46 21.05
CA LEU A 29 -6.36 16.70 21.74
C LEU A 29 -6.71 16.57 23.22
N SER A 30 -5.84 17.12 24.06
CA SER A 30 -6.19 17.47 25.45
C SER A 30 -7.40 18.41 25.51
N SER A 31 -8.12 18.41 26.62
CA SER A 31 -9.31 19.25 26.85
C SER A 31 -9.04 20.75 26.66
N ARG A 32 -7.81 21.20 26.93
CA ARG A 32 -7.38 22.60 26.75
C ARG A 32 -6.81 22.89 25.36
N GLY A 33 -6.59 21.86 24.54
CA GLY A 33 -6.01 21.99 23.20
C GLY A 33 -4.54 22.42 23.18
N ASP A 34 -3.82 22.29 24.29
CA ASP A 34 -2.40 22.62 24.39
C ASP A 34 -1.50 21.43 24.03
N PHE A 35 -2.00 20.20 24.17
CA PHE A 35 -1.33 18.99 23.67
C PHE A 35 -2.14 18.23 22.62
N LEU A 36 -1.42 17.70 21.63
CA LEU A 36 -1.89 16.72 20.65
C LEU A 36 -1.09 15.42 20.81
N PHE A 37 -1.78 14.31 21.02
CA PHE A 37 -1.19 12.96 20.98
C PHE A 37 -1.45 12.34 19.62
N LEU A 38 -0.46 11.66 19.06
CA LEU A 38 -0.50 11.05 17.73
C LEU A 38 -0.03 9.60 17.78
N ALA A 39 -0.87 8.66 17.35
CA ALA A 39 -0.51 7.25 17.26
C ALA A 39 0.28 7.01 15.97
N MET A 40 1.52 6.57 16.10
CA MET A 40 2.40 6.23 14.99
C MET A 40 2.39 4.72 14.79
N ARG A 41 1.67 4.27 13.75
CA ARG A 41 1.34 2.84 13.58
C ARG A 41 2.59 1.97 13.44
N GLY A 42 3.49 2.38 12.56
CA GLY A 42 4.66 1.58 12.19
C GLY A 42 5.74 1.53 13.26
N SER A 43 5.93 2.62 13.99
CA SER A 43 6.98 2.76 15.00
C SER A 43 6.54 2.32 16.40
N ARG A 44 5.33 1.73 16.54
CA ARG A 44 4.76 1.29 17.83
C ARG A 44 4.78 2.40 18.88
N ALA A 45 4.49 3.63 18.47
CA ALA A 45 4.73 4.81 19.29
C ALA A 45 3.51 5.73 19.40
N VAL A 46 3.49 6.55 20.44
CA VAL A 46 2.62 7.72 20.55
C VAL A 46 3.47 8.96 20.75
N GLU A 47 3.38 9.90 19.81
CA GLU A 47 4.06 11.20 19.89
C GLU A 47 3.16 12.20 20.62
N ARG A 48 3.73 13.02 21.50
CA ARG A 48 3.06 14.15 22.13
C ARG A 48 3.64 15.45 21.59
N LEU A 49 2.80 16.30 21.04
CA LEU A 49 3.14 17.62 20.52
C LEU A 49 2.54 18.69 21.45
N ASP A 50 3.37 19.65 21.87
CA ASP A 50 2.90 20.91 22.48
C ASP A 50 2.48 21.84 21.36
N LEU A 51 1.19 22.19 21.31
CA LEU A 51 0.60 23.04 20.28
C LEU A 51 0.84 24.53 20.52
N LEU A 52 1.24 24.94 21.72
CA LEU A 52 1.59 26.33 22.02
C LEU A 52 2.99 26.65 21.46
N SER A 53 3.96 25.77 21.71
CA SER A 53 5.34 25.94 21.21
C SER A 53 5.58 25.31 19.84
N GLY A 54 4.73 24.35 19.43
CA GLY A 54 4.96 23.50 18.26
C GLY A 54 6.10 22.51 18.47
N ALA A 55 6.58 22.30 19.70
CA ALA A 55 7.66 21.38 20.00
C ALA A 55 7.14 19.97 20.30
N GLN A 56 7.92 18.95 19.90
CA GLN A 56 7.70 17.60 20.37
C GLN A 56 7.97 17.56 21.89
N ALA A 57 6.93 17.25 22.66
CA ALA A 57 6.93 17.30 24.11
C ALA A 57 7.18 15.93 24.76
N GLY A 58 7.21 14.85 23.98
CA GLY A 58 7.55 13.51 24.45
C GLY A 58 7.10 12.42 23.49
N THR A 59 7.60 11.20 23.72
CA THR A 59 7.25 10.01 22.94
C THR A 59 7.06 8.83 23.86
N LEU A 60 5.97 8.10 23.68
CA LEU A 60 5.78 6.76 24.24
C LEU A 60 6.22 5.75 23.19
N LEU A 61 7.16 4.89 23.54
CA LEU A 61 7.71 3.85 22.67
C LEU A 61 7.24 2.48 23.14
N GLU A 62 7.25 1.50 22.24
CA GLU A 62 6.86 0.11 22.51
C GLU A 62 5.46 -0.02 23.15
N VAL A 63 4.51 0.84 22.73
CA VAL A 63 3.14 0.78 23.28
C VAL A 63 2.43 -0.52 22.87
N GLY A 64 2.82 -1.08 21.72
CA GLY A 64 2.28 -2.28 21.10
C GLY A 64 2.24 -2.15 19.58
N HIS A 65 1.94 -3.25 18.90
CA HIS A 65 1.85 -3.30 17.44
C HIS A 65 0.62 -2.58 16.88
N ALA A 66 0.88 -1.75 15.87
CA ALA A 66 -0.09 -1.00 15.08
C ALA A 66 -1.10 -0.18 15.92
N PRO A 67 -0.65 0.76 16.77
CA PRO A 67 -1.55 1.70 17.43
C PRO A 67 -2.37 2.46 16.39
N GLN A 68 -3.70 2.49 16.56
CA GLN A 68 -4.61 3.06 15.57
C GLN A 68 -5.74 3.91 16.16
N GLY A 69 -5.88 3.95 17.48
CA GLY A 69 -6.91 4.71 18.16
C GLY A 69 -6.36 5.31 19.45
N LEU A 70 -6.78 6.54 19.74
CA LEU A 70 -6.41 7.25 20.97
C LEU A 70 -7.65 7.90 21.59
N ALA A 71 -7.71 7.89 22.92
CA ALA A 71 -8.68 8.66 23.69
C ALA A 71 -8.05 9.18 24.99
N LEU A 72 -8.51 10.34 25.46
CA LEU A 72 -8.17 10.87 26.78
C LEU A 72 -9.38 10.78 27.71
N SER A 73 -9.14 10.58 29.01
CA SER A 73 -10.18 10.78 30.02
C SER A 73 -10.58 12.25 30.10
N ASP A 74 -11.79 12.52 30.63
CA ASP A 74 -12.35 13.88 30.73
C ASP A 74 -11.46 14.87 31.51
N ASP A 75 -10.61 14.36 32.40
CA ASP A 75 -9.65 15.13 33.21
C ASP A 75 -8.23 15.18 32.61
N ASP A 76 -8.06 14.70 31.37
CA ASP A 76 -6.77 14.56 30.65
C ASP A 76 -5.72 13.71 31.37
N ARG A 77 -6.09 12.94 32.40
CA ARG A 77 -5.13 12.15 33.19
C ARG A 77 -4.75 10.84 32.53
N LEU A 78 -5.68 10.16 31.87
CA LEU A 78 -5.46 8.83 31.29
C LEU A 78 -5.51 8.91 29.76
N LEU A 79 -4.46 8.43 29.11
CA LEU A 79 -4.40 8.19 27.67
C LEU A 79 -4.65 6.71 27.40
N PHE A 80 -5.70 6.42 26.64
CA PHE A 80 -6.07 5.10 26.16
C PHE A 80 -5.59 4.92 24.72
N ILE A 81 -4.95 3.79 24.45
CA ILE A 81 -4.32 3.47 23.16
C ILE A 81 -4.83 2.11 22.68
N ASP A 82 -5.52 2.09 21.53
CA ASP A 82 -5.89 0.85 20.84
C ASP A 82 -4.71 0.35 20.02
N VAL A 83 -4.03 -0.69 20.54
CA VAL A 83 -2.91 -1.37 19.86
C VAL A 83 -3.43 -2.60 19.12
N TYR A 84 -4.08 -2.31 18.00
CA TYR A 84 -4.90 -3.21 17.20
C TYR A 84 -4.32 -4.60 16.94
N LEU A 85 -3.03 -4.69 16.58
CA LEU A 85 -2.41 -5.98 16.27
C LEU A 85 -1.85 -6.69 17.49
N SER A 86 -1.70 -5.99 18.61
CA SER A 86 -1.44 -6.62 19.92
C SER A 86 -2.72 -7.14 20.56
N ARG A 87 -3.90 -6.74 20.05
CA ARG A 87 -5.22 -7.10 20.60
C ARG A 87 -5.46 -6.52 21.99
N GLU A 88 -4.89 -5.37 22.30
CA GLU A 88 -4.91 -4.78 23.63
C GLU A 88 -5.33 -3.31 23.61
N LEU A 89 -5.92 -2.87 24.72
CA LEU A 89 -6.05 -1.48 25.10
C LEU A 89 -4.97 -1.18 26.15
N VAL A 90 -4.08 -0.25 25.86
CA VAL A 90 -3.01 0.18 26.78
C VAL A 90 -3.37 1.54 27.35
N VAL A 91 -3.15 1.72 28.64
CA VAL A 91 -3.52 2.94 29.37
C VAL A 91 -2.30 3.53 30.05
N TYR A 92 -2.03 4.80 29.77
CA TYR A 92 -0.96 5.57 30.41
C TYR A 92 -1.53 6.68 31.28
N ASP A 93 -0.92 6.93 32.44
CA ASP A 93 -1.10 8.17 33.20
C ASP A 93 -0.22 9.26 32.58
N VAL A 94 -0.87 10.31 32.07
CA VAL A 94 -0.27 11.45 31.37
C VAL A 94 -0.56 12.79 32.07
N ALA A 95 -1.06 12.77 33.31
CA ALA A 95 -1.45 14.00 34.02
C ALA A 95 -0.27 14.96 34.27
N ASP A 96 0.92 14.44 34.56
CA ASP A 96 2.11 15.27 34.72
C ASP A 96 2.84 15.41 33.38
N ALA A 97 2.64 16.57 32.73
CA ALA A 97 3.28 16.86 31.47
C ALA A 97 4.82 16.93 31.55
N GLY A 98 5.39 17.17 32.74
CA GLY A 98 6.83 17.24 32.97
C GLY A 98 7.48 15.89 33.31
N ALA A 99 6.69 14.84 33.57
CA ALA A 99 7.17 13.50 33.88
C ALA A 99 7.05 12.55 32.69
N LEU A 100 7.79 11.44 32.76
CA LEU A 100 7.58 10.31 31.85
C LEU A 100 6.22 9.67 32.17
N PRO A 101 5.33 9.49 31.19
CA PRO A 101 4.06 8.81 31.43
C PRO A 101 4.26 7.38 31.91
N VAL A 102 3.37 6.91 32.76
CA VAL A 102 3.44 5.58 33.39
C VAL A 102 2.34 4.69 32.82
N GLU A 103 2.68 3.51 32.30
CA GLU A 103 1.68 2.51 31.94
C GLU A 103 0.96 2.04 33.22
N VAL A 104 -0.36 2.21 33.27
CA VAL A 104 -1.19 1.85 34.43
C VAL A 104 -2.05 0.62 34.18
N ALA A 105 -2.31 0.27 32.92
CA ALA A 105 -3.04 -0.94 32.56
C ALA A 105 -2.76 -1.38 31.11
N ARG A 106 -2.88 -2.69 30.90
CA ARG A 106 -2.90 -3.35 29.60
C ARG A 106 -3.99 -4.40 29.61
N LEU A 107 -4.98 -4.24 28.73
CA LEU A 107 -6.23 -5.00 28.77
C LEU A 107 -6.44 -5.70 27.42
N PRO A 108 -6.63 -7.04 27.38
CA PRO A 108 -6.99 -7.71 26.14
C PRO A 108 -8.38 -7.29 25.68
N ILE A 109 -8.55 -7.05 24.37
CA ILE A 109 -9.83 -6.62 23.76
C ILE A 109 -10.66 -7.82 23.27
N PRO A 110 -10.15 -8.69 22.37
CA PRO A 110 -10.95 -9.80 21.88
C PRO A 110 -10.92 -10.99 22.86
N SER A 111 -12.03 -11.73 22.91
CA SER A 111 -12.11 -13.00 23.66
C SER A 111 -11.51 -14.19 22.90
N ALA A 112 -11.23 -14.03 21.60
CA ALA A 112 -10.62 -15.04 20.74
C ALA A 112 -9.89 -14.36 19.56
N GLU A 113 -8.71 -14.88 19.18
CA GLU A 113 -7.98 -14.39 18.01
C GLU A 113 -8.63 -14.91 16.71
N PRO A 114 -9.06 -14.01 15.80
CA PRO A 114 -9.68 -14.42 14.54
C PRO A 114 -8.68 -14.95 13.49
N LEU A 115 -7.40 -14.59 13.58
CA LEU A 115 -6.37 -15.02 12.63
C LEU A 115 -5.66 -16.29 13.10
N SER A 116 -5.15 -17.09 12.16
CA SER A 116 -4.17 -18.11 12.52
C SER A 116 -2.89 -17.43 13.04
N PRO A 117 -2.08 -18.12 13.87
CA PRO A 117 -0.82 -17.55 14.36
C PRO A 117 0.11 -17.06 13.24
N GLU A 118 0.16 -17.77 12.11
CA GLU A 118 0.95 -17.41 10.94
C GLU A 118 0.44 -16.13 10.26
N LEU A 119 -0.88 -16.03 10.02
CA LEU A 119 -1.46 -14.83 9.41
C LEU A 119 -1.35 -13.61 10.32
N LEU A 120 -1.54 -13.78 11.64
CA LEU A 120 -1.33 -12.70 12.60
C LEU A 120 0.13 -12.23 12.59
N ARG A 121 1.09 -13.16 12.57
CA ARG A 121 2.51 -12.84 12.53
C ARG A 121 2.87 -12.08 11.25
N GLY A 122 2.39 -12.53 10.09
CA GLY A 122 2.58 -11.84 8.83
C GLY A 122 1.98 -10.44 8.82
N LYS A 123 0.75 -10.29 9.34
CA LYS A 123 0.09 -8.99 9.46
C LYS A 123 0.83 -8.04 10.39
N ILE A 124 1.41 -8.55 11.49
CA ILE A 124 2.28 -7.76 12.37
C ILE A 124 3.49 -7.25 11.59
N LEU A 125 4.28 -8.15 10.98
CA LEU A 125 5.49 -7.78 10.24
C LEU A 125 5.21 -6.76 9.12
N PHE A 126 4.10 -6.95 8.39
CA PHE A 126 3.66 -6.05 7.34
C PHE A 126 3.41 -4.60 7.83
N ASN A 127 3.08 -4.42 9.11
CA ASN A 127 2.80 -3.12 9.72
C ASN A 127 3.97 -2.55 10.51
N ASP A 128 5.05 -3.30 10.74
CA ASP A 128 5.94 -3.06 11.87
C ASP A 128 7.32 -2.54 11.44
N ALA A 129 7.41 -1.22 11.26
CA ALA A 129 8.66 -0.57 10.89
C ALA A 129 9.68 -0.57 12.05
N ALA A 130 9.21 -0.72 13.30
CA ALA A 130 10.07 -0.76 14.48
C ALA A 130 10.93 -2.04 14.57
N ASP A 131 10.57 -3.11 13.86
CA ASP A 131 11.43 -4.29 13.76
C ASP A 131 12.66 -3.97 12.90
N PRO A 132 13.89 -3.98 13.46
CA PRO A 132 15.10 -3.61 12.72
C PRO A 132 15.42 -4.55 11.56
N ARG A 133 14.76 -5.71 11.46
CA ARG A 133 14.84 -6.61 10.31
C ARG A 133 14.07 -6.06 9.11
N ILE A 134 12.97 -5.35 9.34
CA ILE A 134 12.12 -4.77 8.28
C ILE A 134 12.74 -3.48 7.74
N ALA A 135 13.10 -2.56 8.62
CA ALA A 135 13.64 -1.26 8.25
C ALA A 135 14.58 -0.68 9.29
N ARG A 136 15.51 0.14 8.84
CA ARG A 136 16.37 0.93 9.72
C ARG A 136 15.59 2.09 10.32
N ASP A 137 15.84 2.36 11.60
CA ASP A 137 15.37 3.54 12.34
C ASP A 137 13.83 3.71 12.40
N SER A 138 13.04 2.70 12.02
CA SER A 138 11.58 2.77 11.82
C SER A 138 11.13 3.57 10.59
N TYR A 139 11.98 3.63 9.56
CA TYR A 139 11.76 4.39 8.33
C TYR A 139 10.43 4.04 7.63
N LEU A 140 10.23 2.76 7.28
CA LEU A 140 9.06 2.33 6.50
C LEU A 140 8.70 0.86 6.79
N ALA A 141 7.43 0.54 6.67
CA ALA A 141 6.91 -0.83 6.59
C ALA A 141 5.89 -0.91 5.45
N CYS A 142 5.56 -2.12 5.00
CA CYS A 142 4.67 -2.36 3.86
C CYS A 142 3.34 -1.58 3.97
N ALA A 143 2.73 -1.56 5.15
CA ALA A 143 1.46 -0.88 5.41
C ALA A 143 1.48 0.65 5.25
N HIS A 144 2.64 1.28 5.10
CA HIS A 144 2.74 2.73 4.88
C HIS A 144 2.34 3.13 3.46
N CYS A 145 2.63 2.26 2.48
CA CYS A 145 2.13 2.42 1.12
C CYS A 145 0.90 1.53 0.86
N HIS A 146 0.81 0.38 1.53
CA HIS A 146 -0.22 -0.63 1.31
C HIS A 146 -1.15 -0.82 2.53
N LEU A 147 -1.76 0.26 3.03
CA LEU A 147 -2.53 0.21 4.28
C LEU A 147 -3.71 -0.78 4.18
N GLU A 148 -3.73 -1.80 5.06
CA GLU A 148 -4.68 -2.93 5.00
C GLU A 148 -4.72 -3.63 3.63
N GLY A 149 -3.61 -3.59 2.88
CA GLY A 149 -3.48 -4.11 1.52
C GLY A 149 -3.85 -3.12 0.42
N GLN A 150 -4.48 -1.99 0.73
CA GLN A 150 -4.92 -1.01 -0.26
C GLN A 150 -3.81 -0.04 -0.66
N SER A 151 -3.91 0.54 -1.85
CA SER A 151 -2.99 1.58 -2.30
C SER A 151 -3.13 2.89 -1.51
N ASP A 152 -2.01 3.55 -1.21
CA ASP A 152 -1.97 4.93 -0.71
C ASP A 152 -2.29 5.99 -1.78
N ARG A 153 -2.49 5.55 -3.05
CA ARG A 153 -2.79 6.37 -4.23
C ARG A 153 -1.71 7.41 -4.54
N ARG A 154 -0.45 7.09 -4.25
CA ARG A 154 0.70 7.95 -4.52
C ARG A 154 1.61 7.34 -5.58
N THR A 155 2.29 8.24 -6.29
CA THR A 155 3.47 7.90 -7.08
C THR A 155 4.71 8.16 -6.24
N TRP A 156 5.55 7.14 -6.15
CA TRP A 156 6.85 7.17 -5.47
C TRP A 156 7.98 7.27 -6.48
N ASP A 157 9.05 7.96 -6.11
CA ASP A 157 10.28 8.01 -6.88
C ASP A 157 11.24 6.94 -6.36
N PHE A 158 11.46 5.91 -7.17
CA PHE A 158 12.42 4.84 -6.94
C PHE A 158 13.57 4.88 -7.97
N THR A 159 13.91 6.06 -8.47
CA THR A 159 15.05 6.24 -9.38
C THR A 159 16.37 5.83 -8.72
N ASP A 160 16.50 6.01 -7.40
CA ASP A 160 17.64 5.53 -6.60
C ASP A 160 17.78 4.00 -6.61
N ARG A 161 16.69 3.29 -6.89
CA ARG A 161 16.61 1.81 -7.00
C ARG A 161 16.67 1.33 -8.45
N GLY A 162 16.74 2.26 -9.40
CA GLY A 162 16.69 1.95 -10.83
C GLY A 162 15.30 1.57 -11.35
N GLU A 163 14.23 1.67 -10.54
CA GLU A 163 12.84 1.41 -10.97
C GLU A 163 12.16 2.69 -11.47
N GLY A 164 12.59 3.88 -11.07
CA GLY A 164 11.96 5.14 -11.50
C GLY A 164 10.63 5.40 -10.79
N LEU A 165 9.73 6.14 -11.43
CA LEU A 165 8.43 6.50 -10.85
C LEU A 165 7.50 5.28 -10.83
N ARG A 166 6.90 5.02 -9.67
CA ARG A 166 5.97 3.91 -9.44
C ARG A 166 4.74 4.36 -8.64
N ASN A 167 3.57 4.26 -9.25
CA ASN A 167 2.28 4.34 -8.57
C ASN A 167 2.09 3.10 -7.70
N THR A 168 1.58 3.27 -6.48
CA THR A 168 1.38 2.14 -5.56
C THR A 168 0.28 1.19 -6.08
N ILE A 169 0.64 -0.08 -6.26
CA ILE A 169 -0.30 -1.14 -6.65
C ILE A 169 -1.17 -1.53 -5.44
N ASP A 170 -2.47 -1.69 -5.65
CA ASP A 170 -3.36 -2.26 -4.63
C ASP A 170 -3.15 -3.78 -4.52
N LEU A 171 -2.89 -4.27 -3.30
CA LEU A 171 -2.64 -5.70 -3.01
C LEU A 171 -3.94 -6.45 -2.68
N LEU A 172 -5.01 -5.73 -2.33
CA LEU A 172 -6.29 -6.33 -2.01
C LEU A 172 -6.90 -6.97 -3.27
N GLY A 173 -7.32 -8.23 -3.15
CA GLY A 173 -7.82 -9.01 -4.27
C GLY A 173 -6.73 -9.45 -5.25
N ARG A 174 -5.45 -9.49 -4.84
CA ARG A 174 -4.33 -9.98 -5.68
C ARG A 174 -3.79 -11.34 -5.24
N ALA A 175 -4.06 -11.73 -4.00
CA ALA A 175 -3.64 -13.01 -3.44
C ALA A 175 -2.12 -13.28 -3.60
N GLY A 176 -1.29 -12.27 -3.33
CA GLY A 176 0.16 -12.34 -3.57
C GLY A 176 0.45 -12.43 -5.07
N VAL A 177 0.98 -13.58 -5.51
CA VAL A 177 1.30 -13.86 -6.92
C VAL A 177 0.12 -14.46 -7.70
N GLY A 178 -1.10 -14.38 -7.16
CA GLY A 178 -2.31 -14.93 -7.77
C GLY A 178 -2.61 -14.38 -9.16
N HIS A 179 -2.10 -13.19 -9.47
CA HIS A 179 -2.24 -12.51 -10.77
C HIS A 179 -0.93 -12.41 -11.56
N GLY A 180 0.10 -13.18 -11.20
CA GLY A 180 1.40 -13.17 -11.87
C GLY A 180 2.55 -12.59 -11.02
N PRO A 181 3.71 -12.31 -11.64
CA PRO A 181 4.85 -11.69 -10.96
C PRO A 181 4.50 -10.31 -10.37
N LEU A 182 5.30 -9.88 -9.39
CA LEU A 182 5.04 -8.67 -8.61
C LEU A 182 5.83 -7.48 -9.18
N HIS A 183 5.38 -6.28 -8.76
CA HIS A 183 5.80 -4.97 -9.28
C HIS A 183 5.40 -4.70 -10.74
N TRP A 184 5.34 -3.42 -11.09
CA TRP A 184 5.09 -2.96 -12.45
C TRP A 184 6.08 -3.51 -13.48
N SER A 185 7.33 -3.76 -13.06
CA SER A 185 8.39 -4.30 -13.90
C SER A 185 8.44 -5.84 -13.90
N ALA A 186 7.52 -6.54 -13.22
CA ALA A 186 7.53 -7.99 -13.01
C ALA A 186 8.93 -8.49 -12.63
N ASN A 187 9.50 -7.89 -11.59
CA ASN A 187 10.88 -8.17 -11.19
C ASN A 187 10.99 -9.20 -10.07
N PHE A 188 9.88 -9.57 -9.41
CA PHE A 188 9.79 -10.59 -8.36
C PHE A 188 8.78 -11.69 -8.74
N ASP A 189 9.11 -12.96 -8.48
CA ASP A 189 8.24 -14.11 -8.76
C ASP A 189 7.64 -14.77 -7.51
N GLU A 190 8.05 -14.32 -6.32
CA GLU A 190 7.50 -14.70 -5.02
C GLU A 190 7.40 -13.49 -4.07
N VAL A 191 6.47 -13.52 -3.11
CA VAL A 191 6.38 -12.46 -2.08
C VAL A 191 7.65 -12.42 -1.22
N HIS A 192 8.33 -13.55 -1.06
CA HIS A 192 9.59 -13.65 -0.32
C HIS A 192 10.71 -12.79 -0.91
N ASP A 193 10.63 -12.39 -2.18
CA ASP A 193 11.61 -11.50 -2.79
C ASP A 193 11.64 -10.10 -2.19
N PHE A 194 10.59 -9.69 -1.46
CA PHE A 194 10.62 -8.45 -0.68
C PHE A 194 11.69 -8.46 0.44
N GLU A 195 12.33 -9.60 0.71
CA GLU A 195 13.58 -9.66 1.47
C GLU A 195 14.65 -8.70 0.91
N HIS A 196 14.75 -8.57 -0.41
CA HIS A 196 15.67 -7.63 -1.06
C HIS A 196 15.32 -6.17 -0.74
N ASP A 197 14.02 -5.85 -0.69
CA ASP A 197 13.54 -4.50 -0.39
C ASP A 197 13.76 -4.14 1.08
N MET A 198 13.52 -5.10 2.00
CA MET A 198 13.79 -4.95 3.43
C MET A 198 15.29 -4.70 3.68
N ARG A 199 16.18 -5.51 3.08
CA ARG A 199 17.63 -5.37 3.27
C ARG A 199 18.23 -4.17 2.55
N GLY A 200 17.81 -3.92 1.32
CA GLY A 200 18.38 -2.91 0.45
C GLY A 200 17.80 -1.53 0.74
N PRO A 201 16.71 -1.12 0.05
CA PRO A 201 16.07 0.17 0.23
C PRO A 201 15.63 0.52 1.65
N PHE A 202 15.03 -0.41 2.40
CA PHE A 202 14.57 -0.12 3.78
C PHE A 202 15.72 -0.19 4.79
N ARG A 203 16.89 -0.69 4.37
CA ARG A 203 18.13 -0.80 5.16
C ARG A 203 17.98 -1.65 6.43
N GLY A 204 16.96 -2.51 6.48
CA GLY A 204 16.77 -3.48 7.55
C GLY A 204 17.77 -4.63 7.47
N LEU A 205 17.76 -5.48 8.49
CA LEU A 205 18.61 -6.67 8.56
C LEU A 205 18.08 -7.85 7.72
N GLY A 206 16.81 -7.83 7.30
CA GLY A 206 16.15 -8.96 6.63
C GLY A 206 15.54 -9.98 7.59
N LEU A 207 14.51 -10.69 7.12
CA LEU A 207 13.80 -11.73 7.88
C LEU A 207 14.40 -13.13 7.67
N MET A 208 15.23 -13.32 6.64
CA MET A 208 15.92 -14.58 6.35
C MET A 208 17.35 -14.55 6.88
N ASP A 209 17.95 -15.71 7.16
CA ASP A 209 19.38 -15.80 7.50
C ASP A 209 20.28 -15.31 6.34
N ASP A 210 21.36 -14.61 6.66
CA ASP A 210 22.27 -14.03 5.65
C ASP A 210 22.84 -15.07 4.70
N ALA A 211 23.18 -16.27 5.20
CA ALA A 211 23.73 -17.33 4.36
C ALA A 211 22.71 -17.85 3.33
N ASP A 212 21.43 -17.91 3.70
CA ASP A 212 20.35 -18.32 2.79
C ASP A 212 20.02 -17.23 1.78
N TYR A 213 20.07 -15.95 2.20
CA TYR A 213 19.93 -14.80 1.31
C TYR A 213 21.03 -14.74 0.26
N GLU A 214 22.30 -14.85 0.66
CA GLU A 214 23.43 -14.82 -0.27
C GLU A 214 23.38 -15.97 -1.28
N ALA A 215 22.87 -17.13 -0.88
CA ALA A 215 22.66 -18.28 -1.76
C ALA A 215 21.49 -18.09 -2.76
N ARG A 216 20.63 -17.07 -2.56
CA ARG A 216 19.36 -16.86 -3.30
C ARG A 216 19.10 -15.38 -3.60
N SER A 217 20.14 -14.62 -3.89
CA SER A 217 20.07 -13.17 -4.12
C SER A 217 19.46 -12.77 -5.48
N GLU A 218 18.94 -13.73 -6.24
CA GLU A 218 18.22 -13.51 -7.49
C GLU A 218 16.71 -13.67 -7.26
N THR A 219 15.91 -12.74 -7.79
CA THR A 219 14.44 -12.66 -7.65
C THR A 219 13.65 -13.49 -8.67
N PHE A 220 14.35 -14.22 -9.53
CA PHE A 220 13.81 -15.26 -10.42
C PHE A 220 14.68 -16.52 -10.29
N GLY A 221 15.34 -16.66 -9.15
CA GLY A 221 16.35 -17.67 -8.87
C GLY A 221 15.77 -18.86 -8.10
N ALA A 222 16.57 -19.41 -7.18
CA ALA A 222 16.09 -20.45 -6.29
C ALA A 222 15.08 -19.85 -5.27
N PRO A 223 13.97 -20.57 -4.97
CA PRO A 223 12.90 -20.05 -4.12
C PRO A 223 13.37 -19.84 -2.69
N LYS A 224 12.81 -18.81 -2.05
CA LYS A 224 13.06 -18.44 -0.65
C LYS A 224 12.00 -18.98 0.30
N ALA A 225 10.87 -19.46 -0.23
CA ALA A 225 9.83 -20.11 0.55
C ALA A 225 10.37 -21.26 1.42
N GLY A 226 9.97 -21.30 2.69
CA GLY A 226 10.35 -22.34 3.65
C GLY A 226 11.69 -22.10 4.37
N LEU A 227 12.40 -21.01 4.09
CA LEU A 227 13.71 -20.72 4.70
C LEU A 227 13.61 -19.85 5.96
N SER A 228 12.56 -19.07 6.09
CA SER A 228 12.32 -18.24 7.27
C SER A 228 10.84 -18.26 7.64
N PRO A 229 10.49 -18.71 8.86
CA PRO A 229 9.09 -18.70 9.32
C PRO A 229 8.45 -17.31 9.31
N ASP A 230 9.23 -16.25 9.55
CA ASP A 230 8.72 -14.87 9.54
C ASP A 230 8.49 -14.37 8.10
N LEU A 231 9.36 -14.74 7.16
CA LEU A 231 9.19 -14.41 5.74
C LEU A 231 8.02 -15.19 5.13
N ASP A 232 7.87 -16.47 5.51
CA ASP A 232 6.71 -17.30 5.16
C ASP A 232 5.41 -16.71 5.72
N ALA A 233 5.41 -16.26 6.98
CA ALA A 233 4.26 -15.61 7.58
C ALA A 233 3.87 -14.32 6.84
N LEU A 234 4.86 -13.47 6.50
CA LEU A 234 4.64 -12.25 5.70
C LEU A 234 4.02 -12.59 4.34
N ALA A 235 4.57 -13.59 3.63
CA ALA A 235 4.02 -14.07 2.37
C ALA A 235 2.60 -14.61 2.51
N ALA A 236 2.34 -15.43 3.55
CA ALA A 236 1.02 -15.97 3.83
C ALA A 236 -0.03 -14.85 4.07
N TYR A 237 0.35 -13.78 4.77
CA TYR A 237 -0.55 -12.63 4.95
C TYR A 237 -0.84 -11.93 3.62
N VAL A 238 0.17 -11.63 2.80
CA VAL A 238 -0.05 -10.97 1.49
C VAL A 238 -0.87 -11.87 0.56
N THR A 239 -0.64 -13.19 0.57
CA THR A 239 -1.45 -14.16 -0.18
C THR A 239 -2.88 -14.24 0.32
N SER A 240 -3.15 -13.96 1.60
CA SER A 240 -4.51 -13.95 2.15
C SER A 240 -5.36 -12.75 1.69
N LEU A 241 -4.77 -11.76 1.01
CA LEU A 241 -5.47 -10.59 0.47
C LEU A 241 -6.18 -10.95 -0.86
N ASP A 242 -7.09 -11.92 -0.82
CA ASP A 242 -7.84 -12.46 -1.98
C ASP A 242 -9.26 -11.88 -2.11
N ALA A 243 -9.71 -11.11 -1.12
CA ALA A 243 -11.04 -10.52 -1.11
C ALA A 243 -11.14 -9.31 -2.05
N HIS A 244 -12.21 -9.26 -2.85
CA HIS A 244 -12.54 -8.13 -3.71
C HIS A 244 -13.63 -7.25 -3.12
N LEU A 245 -13.54 -5.94 -3.33
CA LEU A 245 -14.56 -4.99 -2.90
C LEU A 245 -15.65 -4.82 -3.98
N PRO A 246 -16.92 -4.59 -3.58
CA PRO A 246 -17.96 -4.27 -4.54
C PRO A 246 -17.67 -2.95 -5.24
N SER A 247 -17.70 -2.95 -6.58
CA SER A 247 -17.65 -1.69 -7.31
C SER A 247 -18.91 -0.86 -7.01
N PRO A 248 -18.77 0.41 -6.56
CA PRO A 248 -19.90 1.31 -6.35
C PRO A 248 -20.51 1.81 -7.68
N HIS A 249 -19.90 1.48 -8.83
CA HIS A 249 -20.35 1.91 -10.15
C HIS A 249 -21.32 0.93 -10.82
N ARG A 250 -21.54 -0.25 -10.22
CA ARG A 250 -22.51 -1.23 -10.70
C ARG A 250 -23.94 -0.83 -10.35
N ALA A 251 -24.90 -1.48 -11.00
CA ALA A 251 -26.30 -1.38 -10.60
C ALA A 251 -26.52 -1.92 -9.17
N PRO A 252 -27.60 -1.51 -8.46
CA PRO A 252 -27.87 -1.96 -7.09
C PRO A 252 -27.97 -3.49 -6.91
N ASP A 253 -28.30 -4.22 -7.98
CA ASP A 253 -28.36 -5.69 -8.00
C ASP A 253 -27.00 -6.34 -8.35
N GLY A 254 -25.94 -5.55 -8.55
CA GLY A 254 -24.60 -5.99 -8.94
C GLY A 254 -24.42 -6.21 -10.45
N SER A 255 -25.46 -6.06 -11.27
CA SER A 255 -25.33 -6.16 -12.73
C SER A 255 -24.58 -4.96 -13.33
N LEU A 256 -24.15 -5.10 -14.58
CA LEU A 256 -23.63 -3.96 -15.34
C LEU A 256 -24.77 -2.95 -15.58
N THR A 257 -24.47 -1.67 -15.44
CA THR A 257 -25.34 -0.60 -15.93
C THR A 257 -25.46 -0.66 -17.46
N GLU A 258 -26.46 0.00 -18.04
CA GLU A 258 -26.63 0.04 -19.50
C GLU A 258 -25.40 0.62 -20.22
N ALA A 259 -24.78 1.66 -19.64
CA ALA A 259 -23.52 2.23 -20.10
C ALA A 259 -22.37 1.21 -20.00
N GLY A 260 -22.25 0.50 -18.88
CA GLY A 260 -21.26 -0.57 -18.72
C GLY A 260 -21.45 -1.72 -19.72
N ALA A 261 -22.70 -2.06 -20.06
CA ALA A 261 -22.99 -3.08 -21.06
C ALA A 261 -22.55 -2.65 -22.47
N ARG A 262 -22.77 -1.38 -22.85
CA ARG A 262 -22.24 -0.82 -24.12
C ARG A 262 -20.72 -0.72 -24.09
N GLY A 263 -20.15 -0.28 -22.98
CA GLY A 263 -18.70 -0.20 -22.77
C GLY A 263 -17.99 -1.53 -22.89
N ARG A 264 -18.62 -2.63 -22.47
CA ARG A 264 -18.07 -3.97 -22.65
C ARG A 264 -17.89 -4.33 -24.13
N VAL A 265 -18.87 -4.00 -24.96
CA VAL A 265 -18.78 -4.24 -26.42
C VAL A 265 -17.63 -3.42 -27.01
N ILE A 266 -17.43 -2.20 -26.55
CA ILE A 266 -16.32 -1.34 -26.97
C ILE A 266 -14.98 -1.91 -26.51
N PHE A 267 -14.89 -2.41 -25.27
CA PHE A 267 -13.68 -3.05 -24.73
C PHE A 267 -13.22 -4.25 -25.58
N GLU A 268 -14.17 -5.11 -25.96
CA GLU A 268 -13.92 -6.25 -26.85
C GLU A 268 -13.48 -5.74 -28.24
N ALA A 269 -14.19 -4.78 -28.83
CA ALA A 269 -13.90 -4.24 -30.16
C ALA A 269 -12.58 -3.45 -30.25
N ALA A 270 -12.19 -2.76 -29.18
CA ALA A 270 -10.93 -2.02 -29.07
C ALA A 270 -9.71 -2.94 -28.86
N GLY A 271 -9.92 -4.26 -28.69
CA GLY A 271 -8.87 -5.25 -28.53
C GLY A 271 -8.25 -5.29 -27.13
N CYS A 272 -8.90 -4.71 -26.12
CA CYS A 272 -8.38 -4.66 -24.76
C CYS A 272 -8.17 -6.07 -24.16
N GLU A 273 -9.00 -7.03 -24.58
CA GLU A 273 -8.90 -8.44 -24.17
C GLU A 273 -7.64 -9.17 -24.68
N SER A 274 -6.84 -8.55 -25.56
CA SER A 274 -5.59 -9.16 -26.03
C SER A 274 -4.55 -9.30 -24.90
N CYS A 275 -4.55 -8.39 -23.93
CA CYS A 275 -3.73 -8.47 -22.71
C CYS A 275 -4.61 -8.57 -21.45
N HIS A 276 -5.71 -7.83 -21.36
CA HIS A 276 -6.63 -7.89 -20.21
C HIS A 276 -7.65 -9.02 -20.35
N SER A 277 -7.14 -10.25 -20.34
CA SER A 277 -7.91 -11.45 -20.69
C SER A 277 -8.23 -12.36 -19.49
N GLY A 278 -9.12 -13.32 -19.71
CA GLY A 278 -9.39 -14.40 -18.76
C GLY A 278 -10.06 -13.97 -17.46
N PRO A 279 -10.14 -14.88 -16.47
CA PRO A 279 -10.88 -14.65 -15.22
C PRO A 279 -10.30 -13.53 -14.35
N THR A 280 -9.01 -13.24 -14.49
CA THR A 280 -8.28 -12.22 -13.71
C THR A 280 -8.08 -10.92 -14.49
N LEU A 281 -8.52 -10.84 -15.76
CA LEU A 281 -8.38 -9.66 -16.63
C LEU A 281 -6.93 -9.18 -16.77
N THR A 282 -6.01 -10.12 -16.93
CA THR A 282 -4.58 -9.93 -17.17
C THR A 282 -3.98 -11.18 -17.82
N ASP A 283 -2.99 -11.00 -18.69
CA ASP A 283 -2.16 -12.06 -19.27
C ASP A 283 -0.80 -12.20 -18.56
N SER A 284 -0.62 -11.48 -17.43
CA SER A 284 0.57 -11.54 -16.61
C SER A 284 0.94 -12.99 -16.28
N ALA A 285 2.15 -13.37 -16.66
CA ALA A 285 2.67 -14.72 -16.56
C ALA A 285 4.19 -14.72 -16.65
N VAL A 286 4.81 -15.81 -16.20
CA VAL A 286 6.21 -16.12 -16.46
C VAL A 286 6.28 -17.25 -17.48
N VAL A 287 6.84 -16.97 -18.66
CA VAL A 287 6.95 -17.93 -19.78
C VAL A 287 8.43 -18.17 -20.06
N ALA A 288 8.85 -19.44 -20.00
CA ALA A 288 10.24 -19.84 -20.22
C ALA A 288 11.26 -19.05 -19.36
N GLY A 289 10.89 -18.72 -18.12
CA GLY A 289 11.75 -18.00 -17.16
C GLY A 289 11.80 -16.48 -17.33
N ALA A 290 10.94 -15.90 -18.18
CA ALA A 290 10.83 -14.45 -18.33
C ALA A 290 9.36 -14.00 -18.16
N PRO A 291 9.11 -12.83 -17.55
CA PRO A 291 7.75 -12.29 -17.48
C PRO A 291 7.26 -11.84 -18.86
N VAL A 292 5.95 -11.92 -19.06
CA VAL A 292 5.27 -11.27 -20.19
C VAL A 292 5.20 -9.77 -19.90
N LEU A 293 5.76 -8.96 -20.79
CA LEU A 293 5.83 -7.50 -20.65
C LEU A 293 5.33 -6.83 -21.92
N HIS A 294 4.60 -5.73 -21.76
CA HIS A 294 4.05 -4.95 -22.88
C HIS A 294 4.50 -3.50 -22.81
N ASP A 295 5.00 -2.95 -23.92
CA ASP A 295 5.16 -1.50 -24.08
C ASP A 295 3.93 -0.94 -24.79
N VAL A 296 3.06 -0.30 -24.00
CA VAL A 296 1.83 0.35 -24.45
C VAL A 296 2.03 1.83 -24.81
N GLY A 297 3.29 2.27 -24.97
CA GLY A 297 3.62 3.65 -25.35
C GLY A 297 3.60 4.65 -24.20
N THR A 298 3.56 4.17 -22.96
CA THR A 298 3.56 5.00 -21.74
C THR A 298 4.94 5.11 -21.10
N LEU A 299 5.92 4.32 -21.56
CA LEU A 299 7.30 4.41 -21.09
C LEU A 299 7.92 5.77 -21.46
N GLY A 300 8.68 6.33 -20.52
CA GLY A 300 9.36 7.61 -20.68
C GLY A 300 10.60 7.73 -19.78
N PRO A 301 11.27 8.90 -19.75
CA PRO A 301 12.52 9.08 -19.01
C PRO A 301 12.43 8.74 -17.51
N GLY A 302 11.26 8.91 -16.90
CA GLY A 302 11.01 8.58 -15.49
C GLY A 302 10.62 7.11 -15.24
N SER A 303 10.54 6.25 -16.25
CA SER A 303 10.05 4.87 -16.09
C SER A 303 11.09 3.89 -15.52
N GLY A 304 12.36 4.31 -15.45
CA GLY A 304 13.45 3.50 -14.92
C GLY A 304 13.80 2.28 -15.77
N GLY A 305 14.35 1.28 -15.10
CA GLY A 305 14.77 0.00 -15.65
C GLY A 305 14.10 -1.19 -14.94
N ARG A 306 14.65 -2.37 -15.21
CA ARG A 306 14.26 -3.64 -14.58
C ARG A 306 15.54 -4.43 -14.29
N LEU A 307 15.81 -4.75 -13.03
CA LEU A 307 16.96 -5.57 -12.61
C LEU A 307 18.30 -5.09 -13.20
N GLY A 308 18.53 -3.77 -13.20
CA GLY A 308 19.75 -3.15 -13.76
C GLY A 308 19.82 -3.10 -15.28
N ALA A 309 18.79 -3.57 -15.99
CA ALA A 309 18.67 -3.50 -17.45
C ALA A 309 17.60 -2.48 -17.89
N PRO A 310 17.59 -2.06 -19.17
CA PRO A 310 16.52 -1.22 -19.71
C PRO A 310 15.14 -1.87 -19.55
N LEU A 311 14.13 -1.06 -19.23
CA LEU A 311 12.74 -1.50 -19.18
C LEU A 311 12.19 -1.62 -20.60
N THR A 312 11.79 -2.83 -21.01
CA THR A 312 11.28 -3.11 -22.37
C THR A 312 9.76 -3.11 -22.47
N GLY A 313 9.08 -3.04 -21.32
CA GLY A 313 7.63 -3.13 -21.18
C GLY A 313 7.27 -3.25 -19.70
N LEU A 314 5.99 -3.26 -19.40
CA LEU A 314 5.44 -3.41 -18.06
C LEU A 314 4.59 -4.67 -17.98
N ASP A 315 4.47 -5.21 -16.78
CA ASP A 315 3.49 -6.25 -16.49
C ASP A 315 2.07 -5.70 -16.71
N THR A 316 1.16 -6.54 -17.21
CA THR A 316 -0.23 -6.13 -17.40
C THR A 316 -0.98 -6.24 -16.08
N PRO A 317 -1.37 -5.13 -15.44
CA PRO A 317 -2.14 -5.21 -14.20
C PRO A 317 -3.53 -5.79 -14.50
N THR A 318 -4.06 -6.55 -13.55
CA THR A 318 -5.49 -6.91 -13.56
C THR A 318 -6.37 -5.65 -13.57
N LEU A 319 -7.48 -5.71 -14.29
CA LEU A 319 -8.49 -4.65 -14.26
C LEU A 319 -9.53 -4.80 -13.14
N HIS A 320 -9.47 -5.88 -12.35
CA HIS A 320 -10.36 -6.02 -11.19
C HIS A 320 -10.08 -4.94 -10.17
N ASP A 321 -11.15 -4.31 -9.69
CA ASP A 321 -11.16 -3.23 -8.69
C ASP A 321 -10.50 -1.93 -9.15
N LEU A 322 -10.33 -1.74 -10.47
CA LEU A 322 -9.73 -0.54 -11.07
C LEU A 322 -10.34 0.78 -10.54
N TRP A 323 -11.63 0.77 -10.20
CA TRP A 323 -12.33 1.92 -9.65
C TRP A 323 -11.72 2.49 -8.36
N ASN A 324 -10.96 1.68 -7.60
CA ASN A 324 -10.37 2.07 -6.33
C ASN A 324 -8.88 2.46 -6.43
N THR A 325 -8.26 2.36 -7.62
CA THR A 325 -6.80 2.37 -7.77
C THR A 325 -6.23 3.60 -8.47
N ALA A 326 -7.02 4.67 -8.64
CA ALA A 326 -6.51 5.93 -9.18
C ALA A 326 -5.37 6.49 -8.30
N PRO A 327 -4.40 7.22 -8.87
CA PRO A 327 -4.24 7.54 -10.30
C PRO A 327 -3.77 6.34 -11.13
N TYR A 328 -3.75 6.46 -12.47
CA TYR A 328 -3.51 5.34 -13.37
C TYR A 328 -2.16 5.41 -14.10
N LEU A 329 -1.78 4.27 -14.70
CA LEU A 329 -0.46 3.95 -15.25
C LEU A 329 0.59 3.68 -14.15
N HIS A 330 1.73 3.12 -14.58
CA HIS A 330 2.83 2.76 -13.70
C HIS A 330 3.42 3.95 -12.97
N ASP A 331 3.30 5.16 -13.50
CA ASP A 331 3.80 6.40 -12.92
C ASP A 331 2.71 7.30 -12.32
N GLY A 332 1.44 6.85 -12.33
CA GLY A 332 0.31 7.59 -11.76
C GLY A 332 0.03 8.91 -12.48
N SER A 333 0.45 9.05 -13.73
CA SER A 333 0.44 10.33 -14.44
C SER A 333 -0.85 10.61 -15.24
N ALA A 334 -1.86 9.75 -15.13
CA ALA A 334 -3.07 9.83 -15.95
C ALA A 334 -4.37 9.53 -15.17
N THR A 335 -5.45 10.16 -15.61
CA THR A 335 -6.85 9.74 -15.39
C THR A 335 -7.25 8.62 -16.37
N LEU A 336 -8.34 7.88 -16.11
CA LEU A 336 -8.81 6.86 -17.08
C LEU A 336 -9.09 7.44 -18.46
N ARG A 337 -9.68 8.64 -18.54
CA ARG A 337 -9.91 9.28 -19.83
C ARG A 337 -8.60 9.54 -20.56
N GLU A 338 -7.59 10.05 -19.87
CA GLU A 338 -6.27 10.29 -20.47
C GLU A 338 -5.62 8.98 -20.92
N VAL A 339 -5.71 7.91 -20.13
CA VAL A 339 -5.24 6.56 -20.54
C VAL A 339 -5.85 6.15 -21.88
N LEU A 340 -7.15 6.38 -22.08
CA LEU A 340 -7.87 6.00 -23.29
C LEU A 340 -7.76 7.02 -24.43
N THR A 341 -7.13 8.19 -24.21
CA THR A 341 -7.06 9.26 -25.20
C THR A 341 -5.63 9.78 -25.35
N THR A 342 -5.22 10.75 -24.54
CA THR A 342 -3.95 11.48 -24.68
C THR A 342 -2.71 10.66 -24.29
N ARG A 343 -2.87 9.59 -23.52
CA ARG A 343 -1.82 8.64 -23.12
C ARG A 343 -1.92 7.30 -23.85
N ASN A 344 -2.57 7.27 -25.01
CA ASN A 344 -2.65 6.13 -25.91
C ASN A 344 -2.02 6.44 -27.27
N ALA A 345 -0.74 6.81 -27.28
CA ALA A 345 -0.08 7.23 -28.50
C ALA A 345 -0.02 6.10 -29.53
N GLY A 346 -0.67 6.30 -30.68
CA GLY A 346 -0.69 5.33 -31.78
C GLY A 346 -1.55 4.09 -31.49
N ASP A 347 -2.55 4.18 -30.61
CA ASP A 347 -3.45 3.08 -30.25
C ASP A 347 -2.71 1.84 -29.70
N ARG A 348 -1.58 2.07 -29.00
CA ARG A 348 -0.75 1.01 -28.41
C ARG A 348 -1.36 0.40 -27.15
N HIS A 349 -2.37 1.05 -26.56
CA HIS A 349 -3.10 0.62 -25.38
C HIS A 349 -4.59 0.39 -25.70
N GLY A 350 -4.85 -0.32 -26.81
CA GLY A 350 -6.17 -0.52 -27.39
C GLY A 350 -6.49 0.51 -28.48
N VAL A 351 -7.38 0.16 -29.41
CA VAL A 351 -7.74 1.01 -30.55
C VAL A 351 -8.89 1.93 -30.15
N THR A 352 -8.56 3.14 -29.69
CA THR A 352 -9.54 4.09 -29.14
C THR A 352 -9.61 5.42 -29.90
N SER A 353 -8.65 5.72 -30.80
CA SER A 353 -8.59 6.98 -31.55
C SER A 353 -9.81 7.29 -32.41
N GLY A 354 -10.58 6.28 -32.79
CA GLY A 354 -11.82 6.40 -33.57
C GLY A 354 -13.09 6.54 -32.73
N LEU A 355 -13.02 6.40 -31.40
CA LEU A 355 -14.17 6.44 -30.52
C LEU A 355 -14.64 7.88 -30.28
N SER A 356 -15.94 8.08 -30.23
CA SER A 356 -16.57 9.32 -29.77
C SER A 356 -16.43 9.48 -28.27
N GLU A 357 -16.62 10.71 -27.76
CA GLU A 357 -16.59 10.98 -26.32
C GLU A 357 -17.60 10.13 -25.53
N ALA A 358 -18.78 9.86 -26.10
CA ALA A 358 -19.80 9.01 -25.48
C ALA A 358 -19.38 7.53 -25.44
N GLU A 359 -18.66 7.04 -26.45
CA GLU A 359 -18.11 5.69 -26.44
C GLU A 359 -16.97 5.56 -25.43
N ILE A 360 -16.14 6.59 -25.28
CA ILE A 360 -15.13 6.65 -24.22
C ILE A 360 -15.81 6.68 -22.83
N ASP A 361 -16.90 7.42 -22.66
CA ASP A 361 -17.68 7.43 -21.41
C ASP A 361 -18.23 6.04 -21.08
N ASP A 362 -18.81 5.35 -22.06
CA ASP A 362 -19.33 3.99 -21.89
C ASP A 362 -18.20 3.01 -21.54
N LEU A 363 -17.04 3.11 -22.21
CA LEU A 363 -15.85 2.28 -21.91
C LEU A 363 -15.34 2.52 -20.48
N ILE A 364 -15.21 3.78 -20.06
CA ILE A 364 -14.84 4.12 -18.67
C ILE A 364 -15.87 3.55 -17.69
N ALA A 365 -17.16 3.67 -18.00
CA ALA A 365 -18.23 3.12 -17.16
C ALA A 365 -18.10 1.60 -17.00
N TYR A 366 -17.74 0.88 -18.07
CA TYR A 366 -17.46 -0.56 -17.98
C TYR A 366 -16.23 -0.86 -17.12
N LEU A 367 -15.11 -0.18 -17.38
CA LEU A 367 -13.85 -0.38 -16.65
C LEU A 367 -14.00 -0.18 -15.14
N LEU A 368 -14.75 0.84 -14.72
CA LEU A 368 -15.04 1.10 -13.30
C LEU A 368 -15.98 0.07 -12.66
N GLN A 369 -16.68 -0.73 -13.46
CA GLN A 369 -17.57 -1.79 -12.99
C GLN A 369 -16.89 -3.16 -12.92
N LEU A 370 -15.64 -3.30 -13.37
CA LEU A 370 -14.85 -4.53 -13.25
C LEU A 370 -14.44 -4.74 -11.79
N ASP A 371 -15.29 -5.39 -11.00
CA ASP A 371 -14.92 -5.92 -9.68
C ASP A 371 -14.64 -7.43 -9.77
N GLY A 372 -13.69 -7.92 -8.98
CA GLY A 372 -13.25 -9.33 -9.03
C GLY A 372 -14.18 -10.30 -8.29
N ARG A 373 -15.38 -9.86 -7.90
CA ARG A 373 -16.34 -10.69 -7.15
C ARG A 373 -16.95 -11.75 -8.08
N ARG A 374 -16.98 -12.98 -7.60
CA ARG A 374 -17.58 -14.14 -8.30
C ARG A 374 -19.06 -14.28 -8.03
#